data_AF-A0A4S8KXJ7-F1
#
_entry.id   AF-A0A4S8KXJ7-F1
#
_cell.length_a   1.000
_cell.length_b   1.000
_cell.length_c   1.000
_cell.angle_alpha   90.00
_cell.angle_beta   90.00
_cell.angle_gamma   90.00
#
_symmetry.space_group_name_H-M   'P 1'
#
loop_
_entity.id
_entity.type
_entity.pdbx_description
1 polymer ?
#
loop_
_entity_poly.entity_id
_entity_poly.type
_entity_poly.pdbx_seq_one_letter_code
_entity_poly.pdbx_strand_id
1 'polypeptide(L)'
;VTAMLGLVYLSVLVWFFRMSILHPRTFTKDSGVKIQRFAPFGYIFLVLSALVEVAFSTWLLLQYRFHHNFPNVEFRTGTRMTLFSACWTVVTGGAYSFLFIHPTWSKTPIASVGSQSIWVVITWVLWIISAGLLNRSLPSLFIQGVCTTIVYCGQIRSLFG
;
A
#
# COMPACT_ATOMS: atom_id res chain seq x y z
N VAL A 1 -2.08 -1.03 -8.28
CA VAL A 1 -3.34 -0.99 -7.51
C VAL A 1 -3.19 -0.32 -6.14
N THR A 2 -2.14 -0.63 -5.38
CA THR A 2 -1.86 -0.02 -4.05
C THR A 2 -1.84 1.50 -4.04
N ALA A 3 -1.19 2.17 -4.99
CA ALA A 3 -1.21 3.64 -5.08
C ALA A 3 -2.63 4.23 -5.21
N MET A 4 -3.52 3.57 -5.97
CA MET A 4 -4.92 4.00 -6.08
C MET A 4 -5.72 3.68 -4.82
N LEU A 5 -5.48 2.53 -4.18
CA LEU A 5 -6.09 2.19 -2.89
C LEU A 5 -5.68 3.19 -1.79
N GLY A 6 -4.44 3.68 -1.82
CA GLY A 6 -3.94 4.70 -0.88
C GLY A 6 -4.61 6.05 -1.06
N LEU A 7 -4.82 6.48 -2.31
CA LEU A 7 -5.56 7.70 -2.61
C LEU A 7 -7.02 7.61 -2.15
N VAL A 8 -7.67 6.47 -2.37
CA VAL A 8 -9.04 6.23 -1.89
C VAL A 8 -9.10 6.21 -0.37
N TYR A 9 -8.12 5.60 0.31
CA TYR A 9 -8.08 5.59 1.76
C TYR A 9 -7.82 6.99 2.34
N LEU A 10 -6.91 7.76 1.75
CA LEU A 10 -6.64 9.15 2.12
C LEU A 10 -7.85 10.05 1.89
N SER A 11 -8.54 9.91 0.76
CA SER A 11 -9.73 10.72 0.47
C SER A 11 -10.86 10.42 1.46
N VAL A 12 -11.06 9.15 1.84
CA VAL A 12 -12.02 8.75 2.88
C VAL A 12 -11.63 9.34 4.24
N LEU A 13 -10.36 9.29 4.63
CA LEU A 13 -9.89 9.87 5.89
C LEU A 13 -10.01 11.41 5.91
N VAL A 14 -9.63 12.08 4.83
CA VAL A 14 -9.74 13.55 4.70
C VAL A 14 -11.20 13.98 4.69
N TRP A 15 -12.06 13.22 4.00
CA TRP A 15 -13.50 13.46 4.01
C TRP A 15 -14.08 13.29 5.41
N PHE A 16 -13.72 12.23 6.14
CA PHE A 16 -14.11 12.02 7.53
C PHE A 16 -13.60 13.14 8.45
N PHE A 17 -12.35 13.56 8.28
CA PHE A 17 -11.75 14.62 9.06
C PHE A 17 -12.43 15.96 8.82
N ARG A 18 -12.66 16.33 7.55
CA ARG A 18 -13.44 17.53 7.20
C ARG A 18 -14.87 17.47 7.74
N MET A 19 -15.52 16.31 7.63
CA MET A 19 -16.85 16.08 8.22
C MET A 19 -16.85 16.29 9.74
N SER A 20 -15.83 15.82 10.46
CA SER A 20 -15.74 16.00 11.91
C SER A 20 -15.54 17.45 12.35
N ILE A 21 -14.88 18.27 11.52
CA ILE A 21 -14.68 19.70 11.78
C ILE A 21 -15.95 20.49 11.45
N LEU A 22 -16.60 20.17 10.32
CA LEU A 22 -17.80 20.88 9.84
C LEU A 22 -19.05 20.54 10.65
N HIS A 23 -19.16 19.31 11.15
CA HIS A 23 -20.26 18.87 11.99
C HIS A 23 -19.67 18.25 13.28
N PRO A 24 -19.34 19.08 14.29
CA PRO A 24 -18.92 18.58 15.60
C PRO A 24 -20.13 17.96 16.30
N ARG A 25 -20.54 16.78 15.83
CA ARG A 25 -21.48 15.94 16.55
C ARG A 25 -20.73 15.43 17.76
N THR A 26 -21.28 15.63 18.95
CA THR A 26 -20.88 14.85 20.11
C THR A 26 -21.02 13.40 19.69
N PHE A 27 -19.89 12.68 19.56
CA PHE A 27 -19.92 11.27 19.19
C PHE A 27 -20.74 10.57 20.27
N THR A 28 -22.00 10.27 19.98
CA THR A 28 -22.76 9.32 20.78
C THR A 28 -21.93 8.05 20.75
N LYS A 29 -21.58 7.56 21.95
CA LYS A 29 -20.60 6.48 22.18
C LYS A 29 -20.80 5.30 21.20
N ASP A 30 -22.04 5.03 20.81
CA ASP A 30 -22.44 3.97 19.87
C ASP A 30 -21.98 4.15 18.41
N SER A 31 -21.90 5.39 17.90
CA SER A 31 -21.53 5.65 16.50
C SER A 31 -20.03 5.48 16.26
N GLY A 32 -19.21 5.89 17.23
CA GLY A 32 -17.74 5.71 17.18
C GLY A 32 -17.34 4.23 17.24
N VAL A 33 -18.02 3.43 18.08
CA VAL A 33 -17.78 2.00 18.22
C VAL A 33 -18.10 1.23 16.93
N LYS A 34 -19.17 1.60 16.21
CA LYS A 34 -19.51 0.95 14.92
C LYS A 34 -18.46 1.21 13.84
N ILE A 35 -17.92 2.42 13.73
CA ILE A 35 -16.88 2.76 12.75
C ILE A 35 -15.54 2.06 13.09
N GLN A 36 -15.17 2.02 14.37
CA GLN A 36 -13.98 1.31 14.83
C GLN A 36 -14.04 -0.19 14.54
N ARG A 37 -15.23 -0.78 14.46
CA ARG A 37 -15.42 -2.19 14.12
C ARG A 37 -15.04 -2.53 12.67
N PHE A 38 -15.15 -1.57 11.74
CA PHE A 38 -14.81 -1.78 10.33
C PHE A 38 -13.35 -1.44 9.99
N ALA A 39 -12.69 -0.60 10.79
CA ALA A 39 -11.29 -0.25 10.63
C ALA A 39 -10.34 -1.47 10.46
N PRO A 40 -10.40 -2.55 11.27
CA PRO A 40 -9.50 -3.69 11.14
C PRO A 40 -9.63 -4.43 9.80
N PHE A 41 -10.82 -4.46 9.19
CA PHE A 41 -11.00 -5.09 7.87
C PHE A 41 -10.23 -4.36 6.77
N GLY A 42 -10.18 -3.03 6.82
CA GLY A 42 -9.40 -2.21 5.89
C GLY A 42 -7.89 -2.49 5.99
N TYR A 43 -7.37 -2.62 7.21
CA TYR A 43 -5.96 -2.96 7.43
C TYR A 43 -5.62 -4.38 6.98
N ILE A 44 -6.47 -5.36 7.26
CA ILE A 44 -6.27 -6.74 6.81
C ILE A 44 -6.23 -6.81 5.28
N PHE A 45 -7.17 -6.14 4.60
CA PHE A 45 -7.18 -6.08 3.14
C PHE A 45 -5.90 -5.44 2.59
N LEU A 46 -5.45 -4.33 3.18
CA LEU A 46 -4.18 -3.69 2.81
C LEU A 46 -2.98 -4.63 2.98
N VAL A 47 -2.88 -5.34 4.11
CA VAL A 47 -1.80 -6.29 4.38
C VAL A 47 -1.82 -7.45 3.37
N LEU A 48 -2.99 -8.02 3.08
CA LEU A 48 -3.11 -9.08 2.09
C LEU A 48 -2.69 -8.60 0.69
N SER A 49 -3.10 -7.40 0.29
CA SER A 49 -2.68 -6.82 -1.00
C SER A 49 -1.16 -6.62 -1.06
N ALA A 50 -0.54 -6.17 0.03
CA ALA A 50 0.90 -5.98 0.10
C ALA A 50 1.67 -7.30 0.12
N LEU A 51 1.13 -8.36 0.74
CA LEU A 51 1.72 -9.70 0.68
C LEU A 51 1.77 -10.26 -0.75
N VAL A 52 0.73 -10.00 -1.54
CA VAL A 52 0.71 -10.36 -2.96
C VAL A 52 1.81 -9.60 -3.72
N GLU A 53 1.98 -8.30 -3.45
CA GLU A 53 3.07 -7.52 -4.05
C GLU A 53 4.46 -8.01 -3.63
N VAL A 54 4.64 -8.44 -2.36
CA VAL A 54 5.89 -9.07 -1.89
C VAL A 54 6.18 -10.34 -2.68
N ALA A 55 5.18 -11.21 -2.85
CA ALA A 55 5.33 -12.46 -3.57
C ALA A 55 5.75 -12.24 -5.04
N PHE A 56 5.04 -11.37 -5.75
CA PHE A 56 5.38 -11.05 -7.15
C PHE A 56 6.72 -10.34 -7.30
N SER A 57 7.01 -9.34 -6.45
CA SER A 57 8.29 -8.60 -6.50
C SER A 57 9.47 -9.51 -6.22
N THR A 58 9.35 -10.40 -5.23
CA THR A 58 10.40 -11.37 -4.88
C THR A 58 10.59 -12.37 -6.01
N TRP A 59 9.50 -12.93 -6.53
CA TRP A 59 9.56 -13.87 -7.64
C TRP A 59 10.23 -13.26 -8.87
N LEU A 60 9.83 -12.04 -9.28
CA LEU A 60 10.44 -11.33 -10.41
C LEU A 60 11.95 -11.09 -10.19
N LEU A 61 12.35 -10.62 -9.01
CA LEU A 61 13.77 -10.38 -8.71
C LEU A 61 14.59 -11.66 -8.74
N LEU A 62 14.02 -12.78 -8.27
CA LEU A 62 14.69 -14.09 -8.32
C LEU A 62 14.82 -14.58 -9.76
N GLN A 63 13.74 -14.59 -10.53
CA GLN A 63 13.76 -15.04 -11.93
C GLN A 63 14.75 -14.24 -12.77
N TYR A 64 14.69 -12.91 -12.68
CA TYR A 64 15.63 -12.04 -13.41
C TYR A 64 17.08 -12.21 -12.95
N ARG A 65 17.30 -12.57 -11.68
CA ARG A 65 18.64 -12.88 -11.16
C ARG A 65 19.16 -14.23 -11.65
N PHE A 66 18.33 -15.26 -11.68
CA PHE A 66 18.71 -16.60 -12.14
C PHE A 66 19.00 -16.64 -13.64
N HIS A 67 18.18 -15.95 -14.44
CA HIS A 67 18.32 -15.93 -15.90
C HIS A 67 19.19 -14.78 -16.43
N HIS A 68 19.72 -13.93 -15.55
CA HIS A 68 20.54 -12.77 -15.88
C HIS A 68 19.94 -11.83 -16.95
N ASN A 69 18.61 -11.78 -17.05
CA ASN A 69 17.87 -11.13 -18.13
C ASN A 69 17.14 -9.85 -17.66
N PHE A 70 17.74 -9.10 -16.74
CA PHE A 70 17.17 -7.82 -16.28
C PHE A 70 16.99 -6.86 -17.46
N PRO A 71 15.80 -6.26 -17.68
CA PRO A 71 15.57 -5.34 -18.80
C PRO A 71 16.45 -4.10 -18.74
N ASN A 72 16.63 -3.56 -17.52
CA ASN A 72 17.53 -2.44 -17.23
C ASN A 72 17.81 -2.34 -15.72
N VAL A 73 18.79 -1.50 -15.36
CA VAL A 73 19.16 -1.23 -13.95
C VAL A 73 18.04 -0.52 -13.21
N GLU A 74 17.33 0.39 -13.87
CA GLU A 74 16.22 1.16 -13.28
C GLU A 74 15.06 0.26 -12.83
N PHE A 75 14.72 -0.75 -13.60
CA PHE A 75 13.66 -1.72 -13.30
C PHE A 75 14.05 -2.56 -12.09
N ARG A 76 15.33 -2.97 -12.01
CA ARG A 76 15.85 -3.67 -10.83
C ARG A 76 15.74 -2.80 -9.58
N THR A 77 16.07 -1.52 -9.68
CA THR A 77 15.95 -0.56 -8.56
C THR A 77 14.48 -0.32 -8.18
N GLY A 78 13.60 -0.10 -9.16
CA GLY A 78 12.17 0.09 -8.96
C GLY A 78 11.48 -1.13 -8.35
N THR A 79 11.82 -2.34 -8.79
CA THR A 79 11.27 -3.59 -8.24
C THR A 79 11.74 -3.82 -6.80
N ARG A 80 12.98 -3.46 -6.46
CA ARG A 80 13.49 -3.50 -5.08
C ARG A 80 12.81 -2.49 -4.18
N MET A 81 12.59 -1.27 -4.68
CA MET A 81 11.86 -0.24 -3.93
C MET A 81 10.41 -0.68 -3.67
N THR A 82 9.78 -1.32 -4.65
CA THR A 82 8.44 -1.89 -4.52
C THR A 82 8.41 -3.00 -3.47
N LEU A 83 9.37 -3.92 -3.49
CA LEU A 83 9.51 -4.95 -2.46
C LEU A 83 9.67 -4.33 -1.06
N PHE A 84 10.52 -3.31 -0.91
CA PHE A 84 10.67 -2.58 0.35
C PHE A 84 9.36 -1.95 0.80
N SER A 85 8.66 -1.26 -0.10
CA SER A 85 7.38 -0.60 0.20
C SER A 85 6.28 -1.59 0.57
N ALA A 86 6.25 -2.76 -0.07
CA ALA A 86 5.30 -3.83 0.23
C ALA A 86 5.61 -4.44 1.60
N CYS A 87 6.88 -4.75 1.89
CA CYS A 87 7.32 -5.21 3.21
C CYS A 87 7.00 -4.19 4.32
N TRP A 88 7.26 -2.91 4.08
CA TRP A 88 6.88 -1.83 4.99
C TRP A 88 5.39 -1.86 5.31
N THR A 89 4.54 -1.98 4.28
CA THR A 89 3.08 -2.02 4.41
C THR A 89 2.62 -3.26 5.19
N VAL A 90 3.22 -4.42 4.94
CA VAL A 90 2.90 -5.66 5.67
C VAL A 90 3.25 -5.54 7.15
N VAL A 91 4.48 -5.11 7.46
CA VAL A 91 4.96 -5.01 8.85
C VAL A 91 4.14 -3.98 9.62
N THR A 92 3.99 -2.79 9.06
CA THR A 92 3.32 -1.68 9.76
C THR A 92 1.80 -1.83 9.76
N GLY A 93 1.19 -2.23 8.64
CA GLY A 93 -0.24 -2.53 8.56
C GLY A 93 -0.64 -3.74 9.41
N GLY A 94 0.23 -4.76 9.49
CA GLY A 94 0.06 -5.92 10.37
C GLY A 94 0.14 -5.51 11.85
N ALA A 95 1.13 -4.67 12.20
CA ALA A 95 1.22 -4.11 13.54
C ALA A 95 -0.04 -3.31 13.91
N TYR A 96 -0.52 -2.41 13.04
CA TYR A 96 -1.78 -1.69 13.28
C TYR A 96 -2.98 -2.65 13.41
N SER A 97 -3.09 -3.67 12.55
CA SER A 97 -4.16 -4.67 12.65
C SER A 97 -4.17 -5.37 14.02
N PHE A 98 -3.00 -5.78 14.51
CA PHE A 98 -2.85 -6.43 15.81
C PHE A 98 -3.19 -5.49 16.97
N LEU A 99 -2.76 -4.23 16.89
CA LEU A 99 -3.05 -3.19 17.89
C LEU A 99 -4.55 -2.92 18.06
N PHE A 100 -5.34 -2.99 16.97
CA PHE A 100 -6.79 -2.79 17.02
C PHE A 100 -7.58 -4.02 17.46
N ILE A 101 -7.03 -5.22 17.29
CA ILE A 101 -7.65 -6.46 17.79
C ILE A 101 -7.49 -6.58 19.32
N HIS A 102 -6.38 -6.07 19.88
CA HIS A 102 -6.11 -6.21 21.31
C HIS A 102 -6.87 -5.18 22.17
N PRO A 103 -7.78 -5.61 23.08
CA PRO A 103 -8.70 -4.71 23.79
C PRO A 103 -7.99 -3.69 24.70
N THR A 104 -6.80 -4.01 25.23
CA THR A 104 -6.06 -3.11 26.13
C THR A 104 -5.16 -2.11 25.40
N TRP A 105 -4.73 -2.38 24.16
CA TRP A 105 -3.79 -1.51 23.43
C TRP A 105 -4.49 -0.48 22.55
N SER A 106 -5.80 -0.65 22.30
CA SER A 106 -6.67 0.34 21.64
C SER A 106 -6.73 1.70 22.34
N LYS A 107 -6.37 1.76 23.63
CA LYS A 107 -6.34 2.99 24.44
C LYS A 107 -5.00 3.74 24.37
N THR A 108 -4.00 3.19 23.69
CA THR A 108 -2.68 3.84 23.58
C THR A 108 -2.71 4.97 22.54
N PRO A 109 -1.93 6.05 22.71
CA PRO A 109 -1.91 7.18 21.77
C PRO A 109 -1.42 6.80 20.36
N ILE A 110 -0.75 5.66 20.21
CA ILE A 110 -0.34 5.09 18.92
C ILE A 110 -1.56 4.60 18.11
N ALA A 111 -2.65 4.22 18.77
CA ALA A 111 -3.93 3.92 18.12
C ALA A 111 -4.74 5.17 17.74
N SER A 112 -4.18 6.37 17.92
CA SER A 112 -4.83 7.63 17.56
C SER A 112 -4.95 7.79 16.03
N VAL A 113 -6.05 8.42 15.61
CA VAL A 113 -6.32 8.81 14.22
C VAL A 113 -5.17 9.64 13.63
N GLY A 114 -4.47 10.44 14.45
CA GLY A 114 -3.32 11.24 14.01
C GLY A 114 -2.08 10.40 13.66
N SER A 115 -1.81 9.33 14.40
CA SER A 115 -0.67 8.44 14.09
C SER A 115 -0.94 7.63 12.83
N GLN A 116 -2.19 7.17 12.67
CA GLN A 116 -2.64 6.50 11.46
C GLN A 116 -2.54 7.40 10.22
N SER A 117 -2.97 8.66 10.30
CA SER A 117 -2.93 9.56 9.14
C SER A 117 -1.49 9.82 8.67
N ILE A 118 -0.56 10.05 9.60
CA ILE A 118 0.87 10.18 9.28
C ILE A 118 1.41 8.91 8.62
N TRP A 119 1.08 7.74 9.18
CA TRP A 119 1.49 6.46 8.61
C TRP A 119 0.98 6.24 7.18
N VAL A 120 -0.28 6.59 6.92
CA VAL A 120 -0.86 6.49 5.56
C VAL A 120 -0.11 7.41 4.60
N VAL A 121 0.19 8.65 5.00
CA VAL A 121 0.93 9.60 4.13
C VAL A 121 2.31 9.06 3.79
N ILE A 122 3.06 8.54 4.77
CA ILE A 122 4.37 7.93 4.52
C ILE A 122 4.26 6.75 3.56
N THR A 123 3.30 5.86 3.82
CA THR A 123 3.07 4.66 2.99
C THR A 123 2.68 5.04 1.56
N TRP A 124 1.85 6.07 1.41
CA TRP A 124 1.44 6.60 0.11
C TRP A 124 2.62 7.20 -0.68
N VAL A 125 3.50 7.94 -0.02
CA VAL A 125 4.73 8.46 -0.65
C VAL A 125 5.61 7.32 -1.14
N LEU A 126 5.79 6.27 -0.33
CA LEU A 126 6.57 5.08 -0.73
C LEU A 126 5.96 4.38 -1.95
N TRP A 127 4.64 4.27 -2.03
CA TRP A 127 3.95 3.73 -3.20
C TRP A 127 4.16 4.58 -4.46
N ILE A 128 4.08 5.91 -4.36
CA ILE A 128 4.31 6.80 -5.50
C ILE A 128 5.74 6.70 -6.01
N ILE A 129 6.73 6.69 -5.10
CA ILE A 129 8.13 6.57 -5.48
C ILE A 129 8.36 5.25 -6.22
N SER A 130 7.83 4.15 -5.67
CA SER A 130 7.92 2.81 -6.27
C SER A 130 7.29 2.77 -7.66
N ALA A 131 6.06 3.26 -7.81
CA ALA A 131 5.36 3.32 -9.08
C ALA A 131 6.06 4.24 -10.10
N GLY A 132 6.59 5.38 -9.65
CA GLY A 132 7.30 6.33 -10.50
C GLY A 132 8.60 5.77 -11.06
N LEU A 133 9.40 5.08 -10.24
CA LEU A 133 10.62 4.41 -10.68
C LEU A 133 10.32 3.33 -11.71
N LEU A 134 9.30 2.52 -11.45
CA LEU A 134 8.91 1.46 -12.38
C LEU A 134 8.34 1.99 -13.70
N ASN A 135 7.52 3.03 -13.66
CA ASN A 135 6.99 3.68 -14.86
C ASN A 135 8.11 4.26 -15.74
N ARG A 136 9.14 4.84 -15.13
CA ARG A 136 10.33 5.31 -15.86
C ARG A 136 11.15 4.17 -16.45
N SER A 137 11.18 3.02 -15.79
CA SER A 137 11.97 1.88 -16.24
C SER A 137 11.36 1.15 -17.45
N LEU A 138 10.03 1.16 -17.62
CA LEU A 138 9.35 0.43 -18.69
C LEU A 138 8.24 1.29 -19.35
N PRO A 139 8.56 2.46 -19.93
CA PRO A 139 7.55 3.39 -20.44
C PRO A 139 6.73 2.80 -21.60
N SER A 140 7.31 1.93 -22.42
CA SER A 140 6.61 1.25 -23.54
C SER A 140 5.50 0.32 -23.06
N LEU A 141 5.68 -0.33 -21.91
CA LEU A 141 4.66 -1.18 -21.30
C LEU A 141 3.44 -0.35 -20.87
N PHE A 142 3.67 0.85 -20.34
CA PHE A 142 2.62 1.70 -19.78
C PHE A 142 1.93 2.59 -20.83
N ILE A 143 2.66 3.05 -21.86
CA ILE A 143 2.13 3.97 -22.88
C ILE A 143 1.49 3.20 -24.03
N GLN A 144 2.09 2.09 -24.46
CA GLN A 144 1.68 1.38 -25.68
C GLN A 144 1.10 -0.01 -25.40
N GLY A 145 1.24 -0.54 -24.18
CA GLY A 145 0.77 -1.88 -23.82
C GLY A 145 1.50 -3.01 -24.55
N VAL A 146 2.65 -2.71 -25.16
CA VAL A 146 3.40 -3.66 -26.00
C VAL A 146 4.45 -4.38 -25.15
N CYS A 147 4.46 -5.71 -25.24
CA CYS A 147 5.33 -6.60 -24.47
C CYS A 147 6.33 -7.39 -25.33
N THR A 148 6.81 -6.80 -26.42
CA THR A 148 7.67 -7.52 -27.38
C THR A 148 9.09 -7.74 -26.88
N THR A 149 9.57 -6.95 -25.91
CA THR A 149 10.96 -7.00 -25.40
C THR A 149 11.07 -7.44 -23.93
N ILE A 150 9.96 -7.80 -23.28
CA ILE A 150 9.91 -8.09 -21.83
C ILE A 150 9.50 -9.55 -21.60
N VAL A 151 10.40 -10.34 -21.03
CA VAL A 151 10.22 -11.79 -20.83
C VAL A 151 9.04 -12.13 -19.92
N TYR A 152 8.88 -11.41 -18.80
CA TYR A 152 7.84 -11.68 -17.80
C TYR A 152 6.76 -10.58 -17.76
N CYS A 153 6.25 -10.20 -18.93
CA CYS A 153 5.28 -9.11 -19.06
C CYS A 153 3.99 -9.34 -18.25
N GLY A 154 3.44 -10.56 -18.24
CA GLY A 154 2.19 -10.85 -17.51
C GLY A 154 2.31 -10.65 -16.01
N GLN A 155 3.42 -11.10 -15.42
CA GLN A 155 3.71 -10.97 -14.00
C GLN A 155 4.03 -9.53 -13.61
N ILE A 156 4.73 -8.80 -14.49
CA ILE A 156 4.94 -7.36 -14.30
C ILE A 156 3.60 -6.63 -14.33
N ARG A 157 2.69 -6.95 -15.26
CA ARG A 157 1.35 -6.35 -15.31
C ARG A 157 0.54 -6.67 -14.05
N SER A 158 0.63 -7.89 -13.54
CA SER A 158 -0.02 -8.30 -12.28
C SER A 158 0.55 -7.61 -11.04
N LEU A 159 1.78 -7.08 -11.10
CA LEU A 159 2.35 -6.28 -10.01
C LEU A 159 1.71 -4.87 -9.94
N PHE A 160 1.18 -4.35 -11.04
CA PHE A 160 0.55 -3.02 -11.10
C PHE A 160 -0.98 -3.03 -11.17
N GLY A 161 -1.56 -4.10 -11.73
CA GLY A 161 -3.01 -4.29 -11.94
C GLY A 161 -3.73 -4.82 -10.72
#